data_AF-R0HE41-F1
#
_entry.id   AF-R0HE41-F1
#
_cell.length_a   1.000
_cell.length_b   1.000
_cell.length_c   1.000
_cell.angle_alpha   90.00
_cell.angle_beta   90.00
_cell.angle_gamma   90.00
#
_symmetry.space_group_name_H-M   'P 1'
#
loop_
_entity.id
_entity.type
_entity.pdbx_description
1 polymer ?
#
loop_
_entity_poly.entity_id
_entity_poly.type
_entity_poly.pdbx_seq_one_letter_code
_entity_poly.pdbx_strand_id
1 'polypeptide(L)'
;MVGQGEVRCRITDEDIIEGYLRPKVNGEATANPRFIVDNMGEELYTREPWLLPQPTDPILNPREWFCLGKRNSKYRQAEGVDCEGAWILIQGRTPILSEESGEVIGATMRFRYCFRKKNDKAAMAFSNWFMRQYCLCDKSKPYNTPHVLCKITCNI
;
A
#
# COMPACT_ATOMS: atom_id res chain seq x y z
N MET A 1 -11.94 1.44 22.59
CA MET A 1 -10.56 0.91 22.72
C MET A 1 -9.73 1.51 21.60
N VAL A 2 -8.87 2.47 21.94
CA VAL A 2 -7.96 3.11 20.98
C VAL A 2 -6.86 2.11 20.69
N GLY A 3 -6.76 1.66 19.43
CA GLY A 3 -5.77 0.67 19.00
C GLY A 3 -4.36 1.18 19.27
N GLN A 4 -3.56 0.37 19.95
CA GLN A 4 -2.15 0.65 20.18
C GLN A 4 -1.40 0.76 18.85
N GLY A 5 -0.73 1.90 18.64
CA GLY A 5 0.60 1.92 18.04
C GLY A 5 0.73 2.14 16.53
N GLU A 6 -0.21 2.82 15.85
CA GLU A 6 0.11 3.35 14.52
C GLU A 6 0.60 4.80 14.69
N VAL A 7 1.91 5.03 14.48
CA VAL A 7 2.45 6.39 14.42
C VAL A 7 1.67 7.13 13.33
N ARG A 8 1.01 8.23 13.71
CA ARG A 8 0.14 8.97 12.79
C ARG A 8 0.98 9.39 11.58
N CYS A 9 0.57 8.93 10.39
CA CYS A 9 1.15 9.35 9.13
C CYS A 9 1.12 10.88 9.09
N ARG A 10 2.25 11.52 8.74
CA ARG A 10 2.27 12.98 8.58
C ARG A 10 1.58 13.43 7.29
N ILE A 11 1.49 12.51 6.33
CA ILE A 11 0.80 12.70 5.05
C ILE A 11 -0.63 12.18 5.22
N THR A 12 -1.62 12.99 4.84
CA THR A 12 -3.04 12.61 4.96
C THR A 12 -3.45 11.58 3.91
N ASP A 13 -4.56 10.88 4.16
CA ASP A 13 -5.11 9.95 3.16
C ASP A 13 -5.58 10.69 1.90
N GLU A 14 -6.05 11.94 2.03
CA GLU A 14 -6.43 12.80 0.90
C GLU A 14 -5.19 13.24 0.10
N ASP A 15 -4.11 13.70 0.75
CA ASP A 15 -2.84 14.04 0.06
C ASP A 15 -2.29 12.84 -0.73
N ILE A 16 -2.42 11.64 -0.18
CA ILE A 16 -2.00 10.41 -0.86
C ILE A 16 -2.79 10.18 -2.16
N ILE A 17 -4.11 10.41 -2.11
CA ILE A 17 -5.00 10.20 -3.25
C ILE A 17 -4.84 11.32 -4.27
N GLU A 18 -5.04 12.57 -3.86
CA GLU A 18 -5.11 13.74 -4.73
C GLU A 18 -3.73 14.25 -5.12
N GLY A 19 -2.79 14.28 -4.18
CA GLY A 19 -1.46 14.85 -4.40
C GLY A 19 -0.50 13.93 -5.14
N TYR A 20 -0.64 12.60 -5.00
CA TYR A 20 0.33 11.64 -5.54
C TYR A 20 -0.27 10.59 -6.47
N LEU A 21 -1.38 9.94 -6.08
CA LEU A 21 -1.92 8.84 -6.88
C LEU A 21 -2.72 9.32 -8.11
N ARG A 22 -3.59 10.33 -7.95
CA ARG A 22 -4.42 10.86 -9.04
C ARG A 22 -3.57 11.41 -10.19
N PRO A 23 -2.54 12.26 -9.97
CA PRO A 23 -1.69 12.76 -11.06
C PRO A 23 -1.03 11.63 -11.85
N LYS A 24 -0.53 10.60 -11.15
CA LYS A 24 0.05 9.41 -11.79
C LYS A 24 -0.95 8.65 -12.66
N VAL A 25 -2.17 8.45 -12.15
CA VAL A 25 -3.22 7.74 -12.90
C VAL A 25 -3.67 8.54 -14.12
N ASN A 26 -3.73 9.87 -14.01
CA ASN A 26 -4.09 10.77 -15.10
C ASN A 26 -2.97 10.95 -16.14
N GLY A 27 -1.75 10.48 -15.86
CA GLY A 27 -0.61 10.64 -16.75
C GLY A 27 -0.03 12.06 -16.74
N GLU A 28 -0.26 12.81 -15.67
CA GLU A 28 0.30 14.15 -15.49
C GLU A 28 1.83 14.05 -15.33
N ALA A 29 2.55 15.00 -15.95
CA ALA A 29 4.02 15.06 -15.91
C ALA A 29 4.54 15.63 -14.57
N THR A 30 4.05 15.10 -13.45
CA THR A 30 4.41 15.54 -12.11
C THR A 30 5.50 14.62 -11.56
N ALA A 31 6.64 15.21 -11.19
CA ALA A 31 7.68 14.47 -10.50
C ALA A 31 7.17 14.04 -9.12
N ASN A 32 7.20 12.72 -8.85
CA ASN A 32 6.89 12.24 -7.52
C ASN A 32 7.96 12.72 -6.52
N PRO A 33 7.57 13.07 -5.28
CA PRO A 33 8.53 13.40 -4.24
C PRO A 33 9.55 12.28 -4.02
N ARG A 34 10.78 12.63 -3.67
CA ARG A 34 11.89 11.68 -3.44
C ARG A 34 11.62 10.57 -2.42
N PHE A 35 10.63 10.77 -1.54
CA PHE A 35 10.23 9.79 -0.54
C PHE A 35 9.26 8.72 -1.07
N ILE A 36 8.75 8.89 -2.30
CA ILE A 36 7.92 7.90 -2.99
C ILE A 36 8.77 7.18 -4.03
N VAL A 37 8.78 5.85 -3.94
CA VAL A 37 9.45 4.97 -4.91
C VAL A 37 8.49 4.73 -6.08
N ASP A 38 8.74 5.34 -7.23
CA ASP A 38 7.82 5.42 -8.38
C ASP A 38 8.20 4.53 -9.59
N ASN A 39 8.86 3.41 -9.34
CA ASN A 39 9.27 2.46 -10.36
C ASN A 39 8.87 1.02 -10.04
N MET A 40 7.85 0.83 -9.20
CA MET A 40 7.44 -0.50 -8.76
C MET A 40 6.47 -1.15 -9.76
N GLY A 41 6.84 -2.31 -10.27
CA GLY A 41 5.96 -3.24 -10.99
C GLY A 41 5.22 -4.19 -10.05
N GLU A 42 5.27 -5.48 -10.36
CA GLU A 42 4.63 -6.54 -9.57
C GLU A 42 5.43 -6.88 -8.30
N GLU A 43 6.70 -6.48 -8.23
CA GLU A 43 7.61 -6.69 -7.10
C GLU A 43 7.12 -6.11 -5.78
N LEU A 44 6.22 -5.12 -5.83
CA LEU A 44 5.52 -4.58 -4.67
C LEU A 44 4.78 -5.68 -3.89
N TYR A 45 4.29 -6.68 -4.60
CA TYR A 45 3.53 -7.79 -4.04
C TYR A 45 4.37 -9.05 -3.90
N THR A 46 5.29 -9.30 -4.84
CA THR A 46 6.03 -10.57 -4.92
C THR A 46 7.31 -10.61 -4.07
N ARG A 47 7.87 -9.46 -3.66
CA ARG A 47 9.08 -9.43 -2.82
C ARG A 47 8.75 -9.37 -1.34
N GLU A 48 9.67 -9.86 -0.52
CA GLU A 48 9.59 -9.69 0.93
C GLU A 48 9.68 -8.22 1.32
N PRO A 49 8.92 -7.79 2.33
CA PRO A 49 8.80 -6.38 2.67
C PRO A 49 10.12 -5.74 3.12
N TRP A 50 11.03 -6.50 3.75
CA TRP A 50 12.36 -6.00 4.14
C TRP A 50 13.33 -5.84 2.96
N LEU A 51 13.00 -6.37 1.78
CA LEU A 51 13.78 -6.19 0.54
C LEU A 51 13.22 -5.07 -0.35
N LEU A 52 12.05 -4.53 -0.01
CA LEU A 52 11.51 -3.36 -0.71
C LEU A 52 12.41 -2.14 -0.44
N PRO A 53 12.46 -1.16 -1.37
CA PRO A 53 13.21 0.06 -1.15
C PRO A 53 12.70 0.81 0.09
N GLN A 54 13.64 1.24 0.93
CA GLN A 54 13.35 1.87 2.23
C GLN A 54 13.97 3.28 2.28
N PRO A 55 13.49 4.22 1.44
CA PRO A 55 13.99 5.59 1.48
C PRO A 55 13.76 6.20 2.86
N THR A 56 14.69 7.05 3.28
CA THR A 56 14.53 7.84 4.51
C THR A 56 14.29 9.28 4.12
N ASP A 57 13.31 9.92 4.74
CA ASP A 57 13.02 11.34 4.55
C ASP A 57 12.45 11.90 5.86
N PRO A 58 12.82 13.13 6.28
CA PRO A 58 12.28 13.77 7.48
C PRO A 58 10.75 13.88 7.54
N ILE A 59 10.05 13.82 6.40
CA ILE A 59 8.59 13.83 6.36
C ILE A 59 7.97 12.48 6.76
N LEU A 60 8.71 11.38 6.58
CA LEU A 60 8.23 10.04 6.86
C LEU A 60 8.39 9.71 8.35
N ASN A 61 7.47 8.90 8.86
CA ASN A 61 7.69 8.27 10.15
C ASN A 61 8.83 7.24 10.05
N PRO A 62 9.56 6.97 11.14
CA PRO A 62 10.44 5.82 11.18
C PRO A 62 9.65 4.56 10.83
N ARG A 63 10.21 3.73 9.94
CA ARG A 63 9.61 2.46 9.49
C ARG A 63 8.31 2.60 8.69
N GLU A 64 8.18 3.71 7.99
CA GLU A 64 7.11 3.98 7.04
C GLU A 64 7.73 4.28 5.68
N TRP A 65 7.23 3.63 4.63
CA TRP A 65 7.75 3.78 3.27
C TRP A 65 6.63 3.82 2.24
N PHE A 66 6.78 4.66 1.23
CA PHE A 66 5.79 4.83 0.18
C PHE A 66 6.29 4.27 -1.14
N CYS A 67 5.53 3.35 -1.71
CA CYS A 67 5.80 2.71 -2.99
C CYS A 67 4.62 2.95 -3.93
N LEU A 68 4.87 3.58 -5.07
CA LEU A 68 3.91 3.67 -6.15
C LEU A 68 4.19 2.56 -7.14
N GLY A 69 3.16 1.76 -7.46
CA GLY A 69 3.34 0.67 -8.40
C GLY A 69 2.09 0.22 -9.13
N LYS A 70 2.26 -0.80 -9.98
CA LYS A 70 1.17 -1.40 -10.73
C LYS A 70 0.28 -2.23 -9.81
N ARG A 71 -1.04 -2.04 -9.95
CA ARG A 71 -2.03 -2.85 -9.24
C ARG A 71 -1.93 -4.31 -9.69
N ASN A 72 -1.82 -5.23 -8.74
CA ASN A 72 -1.97 -6.65 -9.01
C ASN A 72 -3.30 -7.18 -8.42
N SER A 73 -4.29 -7.41 -9.29
CA SER A 73 -5.60 -7.94 -8.88
C SER A 73 -5.58 -9.44 -8.54
N LYS A 74 -4.58 -10.18 -9.06
CA LYS A 74 -4.43 -11.63 -8.88
C LYS A 74 -3.76 -11.99 -7.55
N TYR A 75 -2.93 -11.10 -7.02
CA TYR A 75 -2.20 -11.32 -5.75
C TYR A 75 -3.07 -11.35 -4.49
N ARG A 76 -4.40 -11.34 -4.62
CA ARG A 76 -5.31 -11.62 -3.50
C ARG A 76 -5.23 -13.07 -3.02
N GLN A 77 -4.57 -13.94 -3.79
CA GLN A 77 -4.42 -15.34 -3.50
C GLN A 77 -3.11 -15.55 -2.77
N ALA A 78 -3.17 -16.19 -1.60
CA ALA A 78 -2.07 -16.47 -0.67
C ALA A 78 -1.04 -17.48 -1.20
N GLU A 79 -0.72 -17.40 -2.49
CA GLU A 79 0.33 -18.16 -3.13
C GLU A 79 1.61 -17.34 -2.99
N GLY A 80 2.49 -17.75 -2.07
CA GLY A 80 3.81 -17.14 -1.95
C GLY A 80 4.51 -17.19 -3.30
N VAL A 81 4.90 -16.02 -3.81
CA VAL A 81 5.66 -15.92 -5.05
C VAL A 81 7.13 -15.89 -4.68
N ASP A 82 7.94 -16.75 -5.31
CA ASP A 82 9.41 -16.92 -5.27
C ASP A 82 10.15 -16.94 -3.91
N CYS A 83 9.51 -16.54 -2.82
CA CYS A 83 10.09 -15.98 -1.61
C CYS A 83 9.27 -16.39 -0.36
N GLU A 84 9.79 -16.16 0.85
CA GLU A 84 9.29 -16.74 2.12
C GLU A 84 7.97 -16.14 2.66
N GLY A 85 6.91 -16.03 1.84
CA GLY A 85 5.60 -15.59 2.33
C GLY A 85 4.71 -14.89 1.32
N ALA A 86 3.63 -14.28 1.83
CA ALA A 86 2.66 -13.54 1.03
C ALA A 86 1.99 -12.42 1.83
N TRP A 87 1.50 -11.41 1.11
CA TRP A 87 0.60 -10.39 1.65
C TRP A 87 -0.81 -10.95 1.81
N ILE A 88 -1.30 -10.99 3.04
CA ILE A 88 -2.66 -11.46 3.36
C ILE A 88 -3.55 -10.26 3.65
N LEU A 89 -4.70 -10.18 2.97
CA LEU A 89 -5.69 -9.14 3.22
C LEU A 89 -6.29 -9.31 4.63
N ILE A 90 -6.10 -8.32 5.50
CA ILE A 90 -6.64 -8.32 6.87
C ILE A 90 -7.80 -7.35 7.05
N GLN A 91 -7.92 -6.34 6.17
CA GLN A 91 -9.02 -5.38 6.17
C GLN A 91 -9.39 -5.05 4.73
N GLY A 92 -10.68 -5.22 4.41
CA GLY A 92 -11.25 -4.88 3.11
C GLY A 92 -11.21 -3.38 2.80
N ARG A 93 -11.95 -2.97 1.78
CA ARG A 93 -11.97 -1.57 1.34
C ARG A 93 -12.60 -0.67 2.40
N THR A 94 -11.89 0.39 2.77
CA THR A 94 -12.40 1.49 3.59
C THR A 94 -12.35 2.78 2.74
N PRO A 95 -13.48 3.48 2.54
CA PRO A 95 -13.52 4.68 1.70
C PRO A 95 -12.68 5.81 2.30
N ILE A 96 -12.08 6.62 1.42
CA ILE A 96 -11.45 7.91 1.74
C ILE A 96 -12.38 8.98 1.19
N LEU A 97 -12.78 9.91 2.04
CA LEU A 97 -13.60 11.06 1.68
C LEU A 97 -12.71 12.29 1.53
N SER A 98 -13.04 13.16 0.58
CA SER A 98 -12.47 14.50 0.55
C SER A 98 -12.93 15.29 1.77
N GLU A 99 -12.02 15.98 2.44
CA GLU A 99 -12.37 16.84 3.58
C GLU A 99 -13.23 18.03 3.13
N GLU A 100 -13.06 18.52 1.91
CA GLU A 100 -13.80 19.65 1.36
C GLU A 100 -15.23 19.27 0.91
N SER A 101 -15.35 18.25 0.07
CA SER A 101 -16.63 17.93 -0.59
C SER A 101 -17.42 16.80 0.10
N GLY A 102 -16.76 16.00 0.94
CA GLY A 102 -17.32 14.76 1.48
C GLY A 102 -17.50 13.64 0.46
N GLU A 103 -17.09 13.84 -0.80
CA GLU A 103 -17.17 12.82 -1.84
C GLU A 103 -16.11 11.74 -1.66
N VAL A 104 -16.40 10.52 -2.13
CA VAL A 104 -15.43 9.42 -2.09
C VAL A 104 -14.39 9.61 -3.18
N ILE A 105 -13.17 9.96 -2.78
CA ILE A 105 -12.02 10.18 -3.67
C ILE A 105 -11.14 8.93 -3.83
N GLY A 106 -11.23 8.00 -2.88
CA GLY A 106 -10.40 6.80 -2.89
C GLY A 106 -10.85 5.75 -1.90
N ALA A 107 -10.06 4.69 -1.77
CA ALA A 107 -10.23 3.69 -0.73
C ALA A 107 -8.89 3.09 -0.31
N THR A 108 -8.82 2.63 0.93
CA THR A 108 -7.70 1.86 1.45
C THR A 108 -8.05 0.39 1.64
N MET A 109 -7.06 -0.49 1.49
CA MET A 109 -7.11 -1.90 1.89
C MET A 109 -5.88 -2.20 2.74
N ARG A 110 -6.00 -3.07 3.75
CA ARG A 110 -4.89 -3.38 4.65
C ARG A 110 -4.48 -4.84 4.53
N PHE A 111 -3.18 -5.06 4.38
CA PHE A 111 -2.56 -6.36 4.30
C PHE A 111 -1.53 -6.53 5.41
N ARG A 112 -1.29 -7.77 5.81
CA ARG A 112 -0.21 -8.18 6.71
C ARG A 112 0.62 -9.24 6.03
N TYR A 113 1.93 -9.08 6.07
CA TYR A 113 2.83 -10.08 5.49
C TYR A 113 2.88 -11.31 6.41
N CYS A 114 2.74 -12.47 5.81
CA CYS A 114 2.79 -13.76 6.49
C CYS A 114 3.89 -14.61 5.90
N PHE A 115 4.72 -15.20 6.76
CA PHE A 115 5.67 -16.22 6.35
C PHE A 115 4.92 -17.51 6.04
N ARG A 116 5.10 -18.02 4.83
CA ARG A 116 4.49 -19.28 4.38
C ARG A 116 5.27 -19.83 3.19
N LYS A 117 5.78 -21.05 3.32
CA LYS A 117 6.39 -21.75 2.18
C LYS A 117 5.30 -22.23 1.22
N LYS A 118 5.62 -22.27 -0.07
CA LYS A 118 4.73 -22.85 -1.09
C LYS A 118 4.35 -24.28 -0.68
N ASN A 119 3.05 -24.59 -0.71
CA ASN A 119 2.43 -25.87 -0.29
C ASN A 119 2.43 -26.16 1.22
N ASP A 120 2.85 -25.23 2.07
CA ASP A 120 2.78 -25.43 3.52
C ASP A 120 1.33 -25.33 4.02
N LYS A 121 0.90 -26.37 4.74
CA LYS A 121 -0.41 -26.47 5.39
C LYS A 121 -0.36 -26.04 6.87
N ALA A 122 0.82 -25.76 7.41
CA ALA A 122 1.00 -25.26 8.77
C ALA A 122 0.37 -23.88 8.97
N ALA A 123 0.21 -23.50 10.24
CA ALA A 123 -0.34 -22.22 10.62
C ALA A 123 0.51 -21.06 10.07
N MET A 124 -0.19 -20.05 9.54
CA MET A 124 0.39 -18.81 9.06
C MET A 124 1.15 -18.08 10.17
N ALA A 125 2.46 -17.87 9.99
CA ALA A 125 3.25 -17.06 10.89
C ALA A 125 3.19 -15.59 10.44
N PHE A 126 2.37 -14.79 11.13
CA PHE A 126 2.24 -13.38 10.80
C PHE A 126 3.47 -12.58 11.24
N SER A 127 3.99 -11.76 10.33
CA SER A 127 5.08 -10.82 10.62
C SER A 127 4.55 -9.52 11.23
N ASN A 128 5.44 -8.58 11.54
CA ASN A 128 5.06 -7.22 11.92
C ASN A 128 5.02 -6.23 10.73
N TRP A 129 5.08 -6.75 9.50
CA TRP A 129 5.01 -5.94 8.28
C TRP A 129 3.57 -5.79 7.79
N PHE A 130 3.20 -4.55 7.47
CA PHE A 130 1.88 -4.19 6.97
C PHE A 130 2.01 -3.41 5.67
N MET A 131 0.99 -3.54 4.84
CA MET A 131 0.80 -2.72 3.65
C MET A 131 -0.60 -2.10 3.73
N ARG A 132 -0.69 -0.78 3.61
CA ARG A 132 -1.93 -0.07 3.34
C ARG A 132 -1.92 0.37 1.88
N GLN A 133 -2.75 -0.27 1.07
CA GLN A 133 -2.88 0.02 -0.35
C GLN A 133 -3.96 1.08 -0.55
N TYR A 134 -3.60 2.15 -1.25
CA TYR A 134 -4.47 3.25 -1.65
C TYR A 134 -4.90 3.05 -3.10
N CYS A 135 -6.20 3.14 -3.35
CA CYS A 135 -6.81 3.04 -4.66
C CYS A 135 -7.59 4.31 -4.97
N LEU A 136 -7.42 4.84 -6.17
CA LEU A 136 -8.17 5.99 -6.66
C LEU A 136 -9.62 5.60 -6.93
N CYS A 137 -10.57 6.41 -6.47
CA CYS A 137 -11.96 6.34 -6.91
C CYS A 137 -12.09 7.23 -8.15
N ASP A 138 -11.87 6.65 -9.33
CA ASP A 138 -12.08 7.35 -10.59
C ASP A 138 -13.50 7.09 -11.13
N LYS A 139 -14.14 8.11 -11.71
CA LYS A 139 -15.52 8.01 -12.24
C LYS A 139 -15.65 6.93 -13.31
N SER A 140 -14.60 6.70 -14.11
CA SER A 140 -14.61 5.70 -15.19
C SER A 140 -14.24 4.29 -14.71
N LYS A 141 -13.35 4.18 -13.71
CA LYS A 141 -12.85 2.90 -13.18
C LYS A 141 -12.73 2.95 -11.66
N PRO A 142 -13.85 2.94 -10.92
CA PRO A 142 -13.82 3.06 -9.46
C PRO A 142 -12.93 1.98 -8.84
N TYR A 143 -11.88 2.43 -8.14
CA TYR A 143 -10.91 1.56 -7.47
C TYR A 143 -10.27 0.52 -8.38
N ASN A 144 -10.22 0.70 -9.71
CA ASN A 144 -9.62 -0.26 -10.64
C ASN A 144 -8.65 0.40 -11.63
N THR A 145 -8.04 1.49 -11.20
CA THR A 145 -6.96 2.18 -11.90
C THR A 145 -5.71 1.29 -11.98
N PRO A 146 -4.86 1.46 -13.00
CA PRO A 146 -3.69 0.61 -13.22
C PRO A 146 -2.61 0.77 -12.14
N HIS A 147 -2.59 1.91 -11.46
CA HIS A 147 -1.63 2.23 -10.41
C HIS A 147 -2.30 2.26 -9.04
N VAL A 148 -1.52 1.89 -8.02
CA VAL A 148 -1.81 2.05 -6.61
C VAL A 148 -0.62 2.71 -5.91
N LEU A 149 -0.89 3.30 -4.77
CA LEU A 149 0.16 3.76 -3.85
C LEU A 149 0.05 2.93 -2.57
N CYS A 150 1.16 2.36 -2.12
CA CYS A 150 1.23 1.51 -0.95
C CYS A 150 2.10 2.15 0.11
N LYS A 151 1.55 2.30 1.31
CA LYS A 151 2.29 2.59 2.52
C LYS A 151 2.70 1.26 3.17
N ILE A 152 3.99 1.00 3.25
CA ILE A 152 4.57 -0.15 3.94
C ILE A 152 4.99 0.29 5.34
N THR A 153 4.65 -0.49 6.36
CA THR A 153 5.10 -0.25 7.73
C THR A 153 5.62 -1.51 8.41
N CYS A 154 6.52 -1.34 9.38
CA CYS A 154 7.03 -2.42 10.22
C CYS A 154 6.89 -2.03 11.70
N ASN A 155 5.99 -2.71 12.42
CA ASN A 155 5.77 -2.49 13.85
C ASN A 155 6.82 -3.28 14.68
N ILE A 156 7.22 -2.77 15.84
CA ILE A 156 8.00 -3.54 16.83
C ILE A 156 7.06 -4.02 17.92
#